data_AF-A0A7L5YHC7-F1
#
_entry.id   AF-A0A7L5YHC7-F1
#
_cell.length_a   1.000
_cell.length_b   1.000
_cell.length_c   1.000
_cell.angle_alpha   90.00
_cell.angle_beta   90.00
_cell.angle_gamma   90.00
#
_symmetry.space_group_name_H-M   'P 1'
#
loop_
_entity.id
_entity.type
_entity.pdbx_description
1 polymer ?
#
loop_
_entity_poly.entity_id
_entity_poly.type
_entity_poly.pdbx_seq_one_letter_code
_entity_poly.pdbx_strand_id
1 'polypeptide(L)'
;MFIVALACVLLLALTTVTHYEALSSLNTRLVSLAIPNRSKLLVVISTAFMAHALEMTLYGLTIYLLTKYFGVGALSGPSGHSLASCLYFSAETYTSLGFGDLTPVGQIRMIAGVEALNGLLLIGWSASYTYIAMERFWNLDAARRHQ
;
A
#
# COMPACT_ATOMS: atom_id res chain seq x y z
N MET A 1 -4.34 20.73 -13.73
CA MET A 1 -4.94 19.39 -13.89
C MET A 1 -4.01 18.39 -14.55
N PHE A 2 -3.29 18.74 -15.63
CA PHE A 2 -2.36 17.80 -16.30
C PHE A 2 -1.33 17.16 -15.35
N ILE A 3 -0.67 17.97 -14.51
CA ILE A 3 0.32 17.47 -13.54
C ILE A 3 -0.26 16.47 -12.54
N VAL A 4 -1.51 16.68 -12.11
CA VAL A 4 -2.21 15.80 -11.16
C VAL A 4 -2.59 14.49 -11.85
N ALA A 5 -3.09 14.55 -13.09
CA ALA A 5 -3.40 13.36 -13.87
C ALA A 5 -2.14 12.50 -14.13
N LEU A 6 -1.02 13.15 -14.48
CA LEU A 6 0.27 12.48 -14.64
C LEU A 6 0.73 11.84 -13.32
N ALA A 7 0.61 12.56 -12.20
CA ALA A 7 0.94 12.02 -10.88
C ALA A 7 0.08 10.80 -10.54
N CYS A 8 -1.22 10.79 -10.83
CA CYS A 8 -2.08 9.61 -10.62
C CYS A 8 -1.59 8.39 -11.41
N VAL A 9 -1.26 8.56 -12.69
CA VAL A 9 -0.77 7.46 -13.54
C VAL A 9 0.57 6.93 -13.03
N LEU A 10 1.50 7.83 -12.68
CA LEU A 10 2.81 7.46 -12.15
C LEU A 10 2.70 6.76 -10.80
N LEU A 11 1.86 7.26 -9.89
CA LEU A 11 1.61 6.64 -8.59
C LEU A 11 1.00 5.26 -8.73
N LEU A 12 -0.02 5.10 -9.60
CA LEU A 12 -0.63 3.81 -9.89
C LEU A 12 0.41 2.80 -10.37
N ALA A 13 1.23 3.19 -11.36
CA ALA A 13 2.27 2.32 -11.89
C ALA A 13 3.34 1.98 -10.84
N LEU A 14 3.87 2.99 -10.14
CA LEU A 14 4.96 2.82 -9.18
C LEU A 14 4.54 1.96 -7.98
N THR A 15 3.36 2.21 -7.42
CA THR A 15 2.84 1.42 -6.29
C THR A 15 2.53 -0.01 -6.71
N THR A 16 1.91 -0.21 -7.88
CA THR A 16 1.66 -1.56 -8.41
C THR A 16 2.96 -2.35 -8.63
N VAL A 17 3.99 -1.73 -9.22
CA VAL A 17 5.30 -2.37 -9.41
C VAL A 17 5.97 -2.66 -8.08
N THR A 18 5.95 -1.71 -7.14
CA THR A 18 6.50 -1.89 -5.78
C THR A 18 5.83 -3.08 -5.09
N HIS A 19 4.51 -3.16 -5.16
CA HIS A 19 3.72 -4.24 -4.58
C HIS A 19 4.04 -5.59 -5.23
N TYR A 20 4.07 -5.61 -6.55
CA TYR A 20 4.42 -6.79 -7.34
C TYR A 20 5.81 -7.32 -6.97
N GLU A 21 6.83 -6.45 -6.91
CA GLU A 21 8.18 -6.85 -6.53
C GLU A 21 8.25 -7.39 -5.10
N ALA A 22 7.50 -6.81 -4.16
CA ALA A 22 7.39 -7.33 -2.80
C ALA A 22 6.83 -8.77 -2.79
N LEU A 23 5.70 -9.02 -3.46
CA LEU A 23 5.10 -10.35 -3.55
C LEU A 23 5.94 -11.34 -4.36
N SER A 24 6.60 -10.88 -5.43
CA SER A 24 7.52 -11.68 -6.25
C SER A 24 8.74 -12.11 -5.44
N SER A 25 9.28 -11.22 -4.61
CA SER A 25 10.38 -11.53 -3.71
C SER A 25 9.99 -12.59 -2.67
N LEU A 26 8.77 -12.54 -2.14
CA LEU A 26 8.22 -13.58 -1.28
C LEU A 26 8.10 -14.89 -2.06
N ASN A 27 7.51 -14.88 -3.25
CA ASN A 27 7.29 -16.10 -4.03
C ASN A 27 8.61 -16.85 -4.34
N THR A 28 9.68 -16.10 -4.64
CA THR A 28 10.99 -16.68 -4.98
C THR A 28 11.80 -17.09 -3.75
N ARG A 29 11.80 -16.29 -2.67
CA ARG A 29 12.71 -16.48 -1.53
C ARG A 29 12.10 -17.28 -0.38
N LEU A 30 10.79 -17.19 -0.16
CA LEU A 30 10.12 -17.73 1.02
C LEU A 30 10.23 -19.26 1.16
N VAL A 31 10.31 -19.96 0.02
CA VAL A 31 10.48 -21.42 0.00
C VAL A 31 11.86 -21.81 0.52
N SER A 32 12.89 -21.06 0.13
CA SER A 32 14.29 -21.31 0.50
C SER A 32 14.63 -21.00 1.96
N LEU A 33 13.78 -20.24 2.66
CA LEU A 33 14.00 -19.93 4.07
C LEU A 33 13.85 -21.20 4.93
N ALA A 34 14.92 -21.54 5.65
CA ALA A 34 15.01 -22.65 6.59
C ALA A 34 14.31 -22.33 7.93
N ILE A 35 13.04 -21.91 7.85
CA ILE A 35 12.20 -21.58 9.01
C ILE A 35 10.93 -22.44 9.01
N PRO A 36 10.29 -22.65 10.19
CA PRO A 36 9.03 -23.37 10.27
C PRO A 36 7.93 -22.72 9.41
N ASN A 37 7.05 -23.53 8.84
CA ASN A 37 5.97 -23.07 7.95
C ASN A 37 5.07 -22.01 8.60
N ARG A 38 4.76 -22.14 9.89
CA ARG A 38 4.03 -21.11 10.67
C ARG A 38 4.73 -19.74 10.69
N SER A 39 6.06 -19.71 10.72
CA SER A 39 6.85 -18.47 10.75
C SER A 39 6.94 -17.83 9.36
N LYS A 40 6.79 -18.61 8.28
CA LYS A 40 6.72 -18.08 6.91
C LYS A 40 5.51 -17.17 6.72
N LEU A 41 4.39 -17.47 7.38
CA LEU A 41 3.21 -16.59 7.36
C LEU A 41 3.50 -15.22 7.98
N LEU A 42 4.24 -15.17 9.09
CA LEU A 42 4.66 -13.90 9.69
C LEU A 42 5.51 -13.08 8.70
N VAL A 43 6.43 -13.72 7.98
CA VAL A 43 7.23 -13.06 6.95
C VAL A 43 6.34 -12.49 5.84
N VAL A 44 5.35 -13.25 5.35
CA VAL A 44 4.39 -12.77 4.33
C VAL A 44 3.65 -11.52 4.81
N ILE A 45 3.05 -11.58 6.01
CA ILE A 45 2.28 -10.46 6.57
C ILE A 45 3.17 -9.24 6.80
N SER A 46 4.37 -9.43 7.37
CA SER A 46 5.30 -8.32 7.62
C SER A 46 5.76 -7.66 6.31
N THR A 47 6.09 -8.44 5.28
CA THR A 47 6.50 -7.89 3.98
C THR A 47 5.34 -7.16 3.29
N ALA A 48 4.12 -7.71 3.30
CA ALA A 48 2.95 -7.02 2.76
C ALA A 48 2.68 -5.69 3.48
N PHE A 49 2.77 -5.68 4.81
CA PHE A 49 2.59 -4.46 5.60
C PHE A 49 3.65 -3.40 5.28
N MET A 50 4.92 -3.80 5.11
CA MET A 50 6.00 -2.90 4.69
C MET A 50 5.77 -2.33 3.28
N ALA A 51 5.29 -3.16 2.33
CA ALA A 51 4.97 -2.71 0.99
C ALA A 51 3.85 -1.65 1.02
N HIS A 52 2.76 -1.93 1.74
CA HIS A 52 1.67 -0.97 1.93
C HIS A 52 2.14 0.34 2.60
N ALA A 53 2.99 0.27 3.63
CA ALA A 53 3.54 1.47 4.26
C ALA A 53 4.38 2.32 3.30
N LEU A 54 5.16 1.68 2.42
CA LEU A 54 5.92 2.38 1.38
C LEU A 54 4.99 3.01 0.33
N GLU A 55 3.95 2.30 -0.09
CA GLU A 55 2.97 2.80 -1.06
C GLU A 55 2.20 4.02 -0.53
N MET A 56 1.73 3.96 0.73
CA MET A 56 1.15 5.12 1.43
C MET A 56 2.15 6.28 1.52
N THR A 57 3.43 5.99 1.78
CA THR A 57 4.47 7.03 1.81
C THR A 57 4.62 7.71 0.45
N LEU A 58 4.55 6.97 -0.66
CA LEU A 58 4.64 7.52 -2.02
C LEU A 58 3.46 8.47 -2.31
N TYR A 59 2.24 8.08 -1.95
CA TYR A 59 1.05 8.91 -2.11
C TYR A 59 1.14 10.17 -1.23
N GLY A 60 1.37 10.01 0.07
CA GLY A 60 1.47 11.13 1.02
C GLY A 60 2.59 12.12 0.68
N LEU A 61 3.76 11.62 0.26
CA LEU A 61 4.86 12.47 -0.21
C LEU A 61 4.47 13.24 -1.48
N THR A 62 3.80 12.58 -2.43
CA THR A 62 3.36 13.24 -3.67
C THR A 62 2.32 14.33 -3.39
N ILE A 63 1.36 14.07 -2.50
CA ILE A 63 0.38 15.07 -2.06
C ILE A 63 1.10 16.25 -1.42
N TYR A 64 2.05 16.01 -0.51
CA TYR A 64 2.85 17.06 0.13
C TYR A 64 3.61 17.92 -0.90
N LEU A 65 4.31 17.29 -1.85
CA LEU A 65 5.10 18.00 -2.86
C LEU A 65 4.21 18.82 -3.83
N LEU A 66 3.09 18.25 -4.29
CA LEU A 66 2.18 18.92 -5.21
C LEU A 66 1.50 20.13 -4.59
N THR A 67 1.04 20.00 -3.34
CA THR A 67 0.39 21.09 -2.61
C THR A 67 1.39 22.19 -2.24
N LYS A 68 2.59 21.82 -1.79
CA LYS A 68 3.64 22.78 -1.39
C LYS A 68 4.22 23.58 -2.55
N TYR A 69 4.51 22.94 -3.70
CA TYR A 69 5.27 23.59 -4.78
C TYR A 69 4.43 23.99 -5.99
N PHE A 70 3.30 23.33 -6.24
CA PHE A 70 2.49 23.57 -7.44
C PHE A 70 1.12 24.21 -7.15
N GLY A 71 0.74 24.33 -5.87
CA GLY A 71 -0.50 25.02 -5.47
C GLY A 71 -1.77 24.40 -6.07
N VAL A 72 -1.74 23.10 -6.43
CA VAL A 72 -2.86 22.41 -7.10
C VAL A 72 -3.99 22.00 -6.15
N GLY A 73 -3.87 22.33 -4.86
CA GLY A 73 -4.82 22.00 -3.81
C GLY A 73 -4.20 22.13 -2.42
N ALA A 74 -4.95 21.70 -1.41
CA ALA A 74 -4.49 21.68 -0.02
C ALA A 74 -5.24 20.60 0.78
N LEU A 75 -4.64 20.17 1.89
CA LEU A 75 -5.37 19.43 2.91
C LEU A 75 -5.98 20.43 3.90
N SER A 76 -7.29 20.33 4.08
CA SER A 76 -8.05 21.12 5.05
C SER A 76 -8.28 20.30 6.30
N GLY A 77 -7.92 20.84 7.47
CA GLY A 77 -8.16 20.22 8.77
C GLY A 77 -7.31 20.82 9.89
N PRO A 78 -7.52 20.37 11.14
CA PRO A 78 -6.94 20.99 12.34
C PRO A 78 -5.41 20.92 12.39
N SER A 79 -4.84 19.86 11.84
CA SER A 79 -3.41 19.52 11.91
C SER A 79 -2.52 20.35 10.98
N GLY A 80 -3.12 21.25 10.18
CA GLY A 80 -2.43 22.11 9.23
C GLY A 80 -1.70 21.36 8.11
N HIS A 81 -0.95 22.11 7.31
CA HIS A 81 -0.21 21.57 6.17
C HIS A 81 1.19 21.09 6.60
N SER A 82 1.32 19.79 6.84
CA SER A 82 2.61 19.15 7.18
C SER A 82 2.79 17.83 6.41
N LEU A 83 4.04 17.35 6.30
CA LEU A 83 4.31 16.04 5.71
C LEU A 83 3.60 14.93 6.52
N ALA A 84 3.59 15.03 7.85
CA ALA A 84 2.90 14.08 8.71
C ALA A 84 1.39 14.06 8.44
N SER A 85 0.74 15.22 8.26
CA SER A 85 -0.67 15.32 7.87
C SER A 85 -0.94 14.65 6.52
N CYS A 86 -0.02 14.78 5.56
CA CYS A 86 -0.17 14.16 4.24
C CYS A 86 0.02 12.63 4.27
N LEU A 87 0.98 12.13 5.07
CA LEU A 87 1.18 10.70 5.27
C LEU A 87 -0.01 10.07 6.02
N TYR A 88 -0.53 10.76 7.03
CA TYR A 88 -1.72 10.35 7.77
C TYR A 88 -2.96 10.31 6.87
N PHE A 89 -3.21 11.37 6.11
CA PHE A 89 -4.29 11.43 5.12
C PHE A 89 -4.18 10.31 4.08
N SER A 90 -2.96 10.03 3.59
CA SER A 90 -2.69 8.95 2.66
C SER A 90 -3.01 7.59 3.27
N ALA A 91 -2.58 7.33 4.51
CA ALA A 91 -2.88 6.08 5.19
C ALA A 91 -4.38 5.85 5.35
N GLU A 92 -5.14 6.87 5.75
CA GLU A 92 -6.59 6.79 5.83
C GLU A 92 -7.25 6.54 4.48
N THR A 93 -6.80 7.26 3.45
CA THR A 93 -7.40 7.19 2.11
C THR A 93 -7.12 5.86 1.45
N TYR A 94 -5.86 5.41 1.48
CA TYR A 94 -5.39 4.14 0.94
C TYR A 94 -6.13 2.94 1.55
N THR A 95 -6.39 2.98 2.85
CA THR A 95 -7.10 1.92 3.58
C THR A 95 -8.62 2.08 3.57
N SER A 96 -9.15 3.13 2.93
CA SER A 96 -10.57 3.52 2.95
C SER A 96 -11.14 3.82 4.34
N LEU A 97 -10.29 4.10 5.32
CA LEU A 97 -10.69 4.40 6.70
C LEU A 97 -11.41 5.76 6.80
N GLY A 98 -10.76 6.82 6.28
CA GLY A 98 -11.30 8.17 6.15
C GLY A 98 -12.00 8.74 7.40
N PHE A 99 -11.26 9.04 8.47
CA PHE A 99 -11.85 9.64 9.68
C PHE A 99 -12.48 11.01 9.40
N GLY A 100 -12.00 11.70 8.35
CA GLY A 100 -12.62 12.93 7.84
C GLY A 100 -12.21 14.20 8.57
N ASP A 101 -11.25 14.11 9.50
CA ASP A 101 -10.60 15.25 10.14
C ASP A 101 -9.65 15.99 9.19
N LEU A 102 -9.07 15.28 8.21
CA LEU A 102 -8.37 15.84 7.06
C LEU A 102 -9.15 15.58 5.76
N THR A 103 -9.35 16.62 4.97
CA THR A 103 -10.05 16.53 3.68
C THR A 103 -9.28 17.20 2.55
N PRO A 104 -9.22 16.58 1.34
CA PRO A 104 -8.52 17.15 0.20
C PRO A 104 -9.38 18.23 -0.48
N VAL A 105 -8.76 19.38 -0.76
CA VAL A 105 -9.39 20.50 -1.48
C VAL A 105 -8.64 20.78 -2.78
N GLY A 106 -9.36 21.11 -3.85
CA GLY A 106 -8.78 21.39 -5.15
C GLY A 106 -8.54 20.14 -5.99
N GLN A 107 -7.51 20.15 -6.84
CA GLN A 107 -7.28 19.11 -7.85
C GLN A 107 -6.79 17.80 -7.22
N ILE A 108 -6.14 17.85 -6.04
CA ILE A 108 -5.65 16.67 -5.32
C ILE A 108 -6.76 15.70 -4.90
N ARG A 109 -8.04 16.09 -4.96
CA ARG A 109 -9.19 15.19 -4.80
C ARG A 109 -9.15 14.00 -5.76
N MET A 110 -8.61 14.21 -6.96
CA MET A 110 -8.43 13.14 -7.95
C MET A 110 -7.40 12.11 -7.49
N ILE A 111 -6.32 12.55 -6.82
CA ILE A 111 -5.31 11.65 -6.24
C ILE A 111 -5.96 10.82 -5.15
N ALA A 112 -6.72 11.44 -4.24
CA ALA A 112 -7.40 10.73 -3.16
C ALA A 112 -8.36 9.64 -3.68
N GLY A 113 -9.13 9.93 -4.74
CA GLY A 113 -10.01 8.93 -5.36
C GLY A 113 -9.25 7.77 -5.99
N VAL A 114 -8.16 8.04 -6.69
CA VAL A 114 -7.29 7.00 -7.29
C VAL A 114 -6.59 6.18 -6.21
N GLU A 115 -6.10 6.85 -5.17
CA GLU A 115 -5.43 6.23 -4.02
C GLU A 115 -6.34 5.26 -3.28
N ALA A 116 -7.59 5.65 -2.97
CA ALA A 116 -8.53 4.79 -2.28
C ALA A 116 -8.85 3.52 -3.09
N LEU A 117 -9.09 3.66 -4.39
CA LEU A 117 -9.35 2.51 -5.26
C LEU A 117 -8.12 1.60 -5.39
N ASN A 118 -6.95 2.18 -5.65
CA ASN A 118 -5.72 1.42 -5.82
C ASN A 118 -5.31 0.71 -4.52
N GLY A 119 -5.40 1.39 -3.37
CA GLY A 119 -5.09 0.79 -2.08
C GLY A 119 -5.97 -0.42 -1.75
N LEU A 120 -7.29 -0.33 -2.02
CA LEU A 120 -8.19 -1.47 -1.89
C LEU A 120 -7.81 -2.64 -2.81
N LEU A 121 -7.42 -2.37 -4.06
CA LEU A 121 -6.97 -3.41 -4.99
C LEU A 121 -5.70 -4.12 -4.49
N LEU A 122 -4.71 -3.36 -4.03
CA LEU A 122 -3.45 -3.91 -3.53
C LEU A 122 -3.65 -4.68 -2.21
N ILE A 123 -4.50 -4.18 -1.30
CA ILE A 123 -4.88 -4.92 -0.08
C ILE A 123 -5.58 -6.24 -0.44
N GLY A 124 -6.50 -6.23 -1.42
CA GLY A 124 -7.16 -7.43 -1.91
C GLY A 124 -6.19 -8.43 -2.54
N TRP A 125 -5.18 -7.95 -3.25
CA TRP A 125 -4.11 -8.78 -3.80
C TRP A 125 -3.27 -9.42 -2.69
N SER A 126 -2.85 -8.66 -1.68
CA SER A 126 -2.16 -9.17 -0.48
C SER A 126 -2.95 -10.27 0.23
N ALA A 127 -4.26 -10.09 0.41
CA ALA A 127 -5.13 -11.08 1.05
C ALA A 127 -5.17 -12.38 0.23
N SER A 128 -5.33 -12.28 -1.09
CA SER A 128 -5.36 -13.42 -2.01
C SER A 128 -4.02 -14.16 -2.02
N TYR A 129 -2.90 -13.45 -2.07
CA TYR A 129 -1.56 -14.04 -1.98
C TYR A 129 -1.36 -14.76 -0.64
N THR A 130 -1.77 -14.13 0.47
CA THR A 130 -1.67 -14.70 1.81
C THR A 130 -2.45 -16.01 1.91
N TYR A 131 -3.66 -16.06 1.36
CA TYR A 131 -4.47 -17.28 1.31
C TYR A 131 -3.75 -18.41 0.58
N ILE A 132 -3.22 -18.15 -0.63
CA ILE A 132 -2.46 -19.13 -1.42
C ILE A 132 -1.21 -19.59 -0.65
N ALA A 133 -0.50 -18.68 0.02
CA ALA A 133 0.67 -19.02 0.81
C ALA A 133 0.32 -19.94 1.99
N MET A 134 -0.78 -19.65 2.71
CA MET A 134 -1.27 -20.47 3.81
C MET A 134 -1.64 -21.89 3.36
N GLU A 135 -2.41 -22.00 2.27
CA GLU A 135 -2.80 -23.30 1.69
C GLU A 135 -1.57 -24.14 1.34
N ARG A 136 -0.58 -23.52 0.67
CA ARG A 136 0.69 -24.17 0.34
C ARG A 136 1.41 -24.69 1.59
N PHE A 137 1.46 -23.91 2.67
CA PHE A 137 2.13 -24.30 3.91
C PHE A 137 1.43 -25.44 4.65
N TRP A 138 0.09 -25.44 4.69
CA TRP A 138 -0.68 -26.53 5.30
C TRP A 138 -0.49 -27.85 4.56
N ASN A 139 -0.48 -27.82 3.22
CA ASN A 139 -0.24 -29.02 2.42
C ASN A 139 1.15 -29.61 2.66
N LEU A 140 2.17 -28.76 2.82
CA LEU A 140 3.53 -29.19 3.17
C LEU A 140 3.61 -29.78 4.59
N ASP A 141 2.87 -29.25 5.55
CA ASP A 141 2.82 -29.79 6.91
C ASP A 141 2.08 -31.14 6.95
N ALA A 142 1.00 -31.30 6.17
CA ALA A 142 0.27 -32.56 6.07
C ALA A 142 1.15 -33.68 5.47
N ALA A 143 1.89 -33.39 4.41
CA ALA A 143 2.80 -34.35 3.78
C ALA A 143 3.89 -34.85 4.76
N ARG A 144 4.43 -33.98 5.62
CA ARG A 144 5.42 -34.38 6.65
C ARG A 144 4.85 -35.25 7.76
N ARG A 145 3.55 -35.17 8.05
CA ARG A 145 2.90 -35.99 9.08
C ARG A 145 2.63 -37.43 8.63
N HIS A 146 2.68 -37.70 7.32
CA HIS A 146 2.46 -39.03 6.73
C HIS A 146 3.76 -39.74 6.34
N GLN A 147 4.92 -39.15 6.60
CA GLN A 147 6.24 -39.76 6.51
C GLN A 147 6.71 -40.20 7.90
#